data_AF-A0A0Q4SXW8-F1
#
_entry.id   AF-A0A0Q4SXW8-F1
#
_cell.length_a   1.000
_cell.length_b   1.000
_cell.length_c   1.000
_cell.angle_alpha   90.00
_cell.angle_beta   90.00
_cell.angle_gamma   90.00
#
_symmetry.space_group_name_H-M   'P 1'
#
loop_
_entity.id
_entity.type
_entity.pdbx_description
1 polymer ?
#
loop_
_entity_poly.entity_id
_entity_poly.type
_entity_poly.pdbx_seq_one_letter_code
_entity_poly.pdbx_strand_id
1 'polypeptide(L)'
;MVEIYKIGTLTAIVTILTFLGTITNIIYTRKNLKTSKFIEVITLERIKWLDIIRIESSTLITWISGSIEIYKKEEERIELENPSQAKINQISFEYQQNYYNPLTNLAFVDEQNKWSKNDLIRNLHLFKLRLNPIEDKEIIAILDFFIKLYSEEKVTKEKINLAEKHTITLTLKIQTLLKNEWEKVKKEVKGNNFFNL
;
A
#
# COMPACT_ATOMS: atom_id res chain seq x y z
N MET A 1 5.77 76.03 20.99
CA MET A 1 5.04 75.09 21.88
C MET A 1 4.14 74.12 21.09
N VAL A 2 3.39 74.58 20.08
CA VAL A 2 2.48 73.74 19.26
C VAL A 2 3.19 72.65 18.43
N GLU A 3 4.39 72.93 17.90
CA GLU A 3 5.15 71.93 17.10
C GLU A 3 5.68 70.77 17.92
N ILE A 4 6.09 71.01 19.17
CA ILE A 4 6.59 69.98 20.08
C ILE A 4 5.49 68.96 20.40
N TYR A 5 4.25 69.44 20.61
CA TYR A 5 3.08 68.57 20.80
C TYR A 5 2.77 67.72 19.56
N LYS A 6 2.85 68.31 18.36
CA LYS A 6 2.63 67.57 17.10
C LYS A 6 3.68 66.46 16.90
N ILE A 7 4.94 66.76 17.19
CA ILE A 7 6.05 65.78 17.10
C ILE A 7 5.82 64.65 18.13
N GLY A 8 5.45 64.97 19.37
CA GLY A 8 5.16 63.97 20.40
C GLY A 8 3.96 63.07 20.07
N THR A 9 2.91 63.62 19.46
CA THR A 9 1.77 62.80 19.00
C THR A 9 2.13 61.90 17.83
N LEU A 10 2.99 62.36 16.91
CA LEU A 10 3.42 61.58 15.76
C LEU A 10 4.30 60.40 16.19
N THR A 11 5.26 60.63 17.10
CA THR A 11 6.11 59.56 17.62
C THR A 11 5.30 58.53 18.38
N ALA A 12 4.33 58.95 19.21
CA ALA A 12 3.43 58.03 19.91
C ALA A 12 2.62 57.14 18.96
N ILE A 13 2.06 57.71 17.88
CA ILE A 13 1.32 56.95 16.86
C ILE A 13 2.23 55.92 16.18
N VAL A 14 3.45 56.30 15.80
CA VAL A 14 4.42 55.39 15.16
C VAL A 14 4.81 54.24 16.09
N THR A 15 5.04 54.52 17.38
CA THR A 15 5.36 53.49 18.37
C THR A 15 4.19 52.52 18.55
N ILE A 16 2.95 53.02 18.64
CA ILE A 16 1.75 52.18 18.75
C ILE A 16 1.56 51.31 17.50
N LEU A 17 1.73 51.86 16.30
CA LEU A 17 1.62 51.09 15.05
C LEU A 17 2.68 50.00 14.95
N THR A 18 3.92 50.30 15.35
CA THR A 18 5.01 49.31 15.37
C THR A 18 4.74 48.20 16.39
N PHE A 19 4.19 48.55 17.55
CA PHE A 19 3.80 47.58 18.58
C PHE A 19 2.66 46.66 18.12
N LEU A 20 1.63 47.22 17.47
CA LEU A 20 0.55 46.42 16.89
C LEU A 20 1.06 45.52 15.77
N GLY A 21 1.96 46.02 14.92
CA GLY A 21 2.61 45.23 13.86
C GLY A 21 3.45 44.06 14.40
N THR A 22 4.15 44.24 15.52
CA THR A 22 4.90 43.14 16.14
C THR A 22 3.98 42.11 16.78
N ILE A 23 2.89 42.52 17.44
CA ILE A 23 1.89 41.60 17.98
C ILE A 23 1.23 40.76 16.88
N THR A 24 0.79 41.39 15.78
CA THR A 24 0.17 40.66 14.67
C THR A 24 1.15 39.67 14.04
N ASN A 25 2.42 40.06 13.87
CA ASN A 25 3.46 39.17 13.37
C ASN A 25 3.68 37.98 14.31
N ILE A 26 3.81 38.20 15.62
CA ILE A 26 3.96 37.12 16.62
C ILE A 26 2.78 36.15 16.59
N ILE A 27 1.54 36.66 16.48
CA ILE A 27 0.34 35.82 16.38
C ILE A 27 0.37 34.98 15.10
N TYR A 28 0.73 35.59 13.97
CA TYR A 28 0.83 34.90 12.68
C TYR A 28 1.92 33.82 12.69
N THR A 29 3.13 34.15 13.14
CA THR A 29 4.25 33.20 13.26
C THR A 29 3.89 32.03 14.18
N ARG A 30 3.24 32.28 15.33
CA ARG A 30 2.82 31.20 16.23
C ARG A 30 1.78 30.27 15.61
N LYS A 31 0.82 30.80 14.83
CA LYS A 31 -0.15 29.97 14.11
C LYS A 31 0.55 29.12 13.05
N ASN A 32 1.44 29.72 12.26
CA ASN A 32 2.15 29.01 11.19
C ASN A 32 3.07 27.90 11.76
N LEU A 33 3.77 28.16 12.87
CA LEU A 33 4.60 27.14 13.53
C LEU A 33 3.80 25.93 14.01
N LYS A 34 2.62 26.15 14.61
CA LYS A 34 1.75 25.06 15.06
C LYS A 34 1.24 24.22 13.89
N THR A 35 0.78 24.89 12.82
CA THR A 35 0.29 24.22 11.62
C THR A 35 1.40 23.44 10.91
N SER A 36 2.59 24.04 10.76
CA SER A 36 3.74 23.39 10.11
C SER A 36 4.19 22.15 10.88
N LYS A 37 4.30 22.24 12.21
CA LYS A 37 4.63 21.08 13.07
C LYS A 37 3.56 19.99 13.00
N PHE A 38 2.28 20.36 12.93
CA PHE A 38 1.20 19.39 12.74
C PHE A 38 1.33 18.66 11.40
N ILE A 39 1.54 19.40 10.30
CA ILE A 39 1.74 18.82 8.97
C ILE A 39 2.94 17.87 8.98
N GLU A 40 4.07 18.30 9.54
CA GLU A 40 5.29 17.47 9.64
C GLU A 40 5.03 16.14 10.34
N VAL A 41 4.37 16.14 11.50
CA VAL A 41 4.04 14.92 12.24
C VAL A 41 3.14 14.01 11.42
N ILE A 42 2.08 14.54 10.81
CA ILE A 42 1.15 13.73 10.01
C ILE A 42 1.82 13.16 8.76
N THR A 43 2.65 13.96 8.08
CA THR A 43 3.41 13.49 6.92
C THR A 43 4.38 12.37 7.30
N LEU A 44 5.06 12.48 8.46
CA LEU A 44 5.95 11.44 8.96
C LEU A 44 5.21 10.13 9.26
N GLU A 45 4.07 10.21 9.95
CA GLU A 45 3.25 9.03 10.23
C GLU A 45 2.69 8.40 8.94
N ARG A 46 2.34 9.20 7.93
CA ARG A 46 1.92 8.68 6.62
C ARG A 46 3.05 7.95 5.88
N ILE A 47 4.28 8.46 5.95
CA ILE A 47 5.45 7.78 5.35
C ILE A 47 5.67 6.41 6.03
N LYS A 48 5.63 6.36 7.37
CA LYS A 48 5.71 5.08 8.11
C LYS A 48 4.60 4.11 7.71
N TRP A 49 3.37 4.61 7.59
CA TRP A 49 2.24 3.80 7.14
C TRP A 49 2.46 3.25 5.72
N LEU A 50 3.00 4.05 4.79
CA LEU A 50 3.33 3.58 3.44
C LEU A 50 4.36 2.45 3.43
N ASP A 51 5.39 2.53 4.28
CA ASP A 51 6.38 1.47 4.41
C ASP A 51 5.76 0.19 4.97
N ILE A 52 4.89 0.29 5.97
CA ILE A 52 4.14 -0.84 6.51
C ILE A 52 3.28 -1.49 5.41
N ILE A 53 2.49 -0.69 4.67
CA ILE A 53 1.64 -1.20 3.58
C ILE A 53 2.48 -1.90 2.52
N ARG A 54 3.64 -1.36 2.14
CA ARG A 54 4.54 -1.97 1.15
C ARG A 54 5.06 -3.34 1.62
N ILE A 55 5.51 -3.43 2.86
CA ILE A 55 6.07 -4.68 3.42
C ILE A 55 4.98 -5.74 3.55
N GLU A 56 3.83 -5.37 4.14
CA GLU A 56 2.73 -6.29 4.38
C GLU A 56 2.09 -6.77 3.08
N SER A 57 1.89 -5.88 2.10
CA SER A 57 1.34 -6.26 0.80
C SER A 57 2.27 -7.21 0.05
N SER A 58 3.57 -6.94 0.03
CA SER A 58 4.56 -7.84 -0.58
C SER A 58 4.50 -9.24 0.06
N THR A 59 4.49 -9.29 1.40
CA THR A 59 4.39 -10.53 2.16
C THR A 59 3.11 -11.31 1.83
N LEU A 60 1.96 -10.61 1.83
CA LEU A 60 0.67 -11.21 1.51
C LEU A 60 0.62 -11.74 0.08
N ILE A 61 1.14 -10.98 -0.89
CA ILE A 61 1.20 -11.40 -2.29
C ILE A 61 2.06 -12.65 -2.43
N THR A 62 3.22 -12.71 -1.76
CA THR A 62 4.07 -13.92 -1.74
C THR A 62 3.33 -15.13 -1.19
N TRP A 63 2.64 -14.98 -0.06
CA TRP A 63 1.88 -16.09 0.55
C TRP A 63 0.72 -16.53 -0.33
N ILE A 64 -0.04 -15.58 -0.88
CA ILE A 64 -1.14 -15.88 -1.79
C ILE A 64 -0.62 -16.62 -3.03
N SER A 65 0.40 -16.10 -3.69
CA SER A 65 1.00 -16.74 -4.88
C SER A 65 1.53 -18.13 -4.56
N GLY A 66 2.22 -18.31 -3.42
CA GLY A 66 2.68 -19.61 -2.97
C GLY A 66 1.52 -20.59 -2.72
N SER A 67 0.43 -20.12 -2.11
CA SER A 67 -0.76 -20.97 -1.90
C SER A 67 -1.41 -21.42 -3.21
N ILE A 68 -1.48 -20.53 -4.20
CA ILE A 68 -2.06 -20.80 -5.51
C ILE A 68 -1.21 -21.84 -6.23
N GLU A 69 0.12 -21.71 -6.16
CA GLU A 69 1.05 -22.68 -6.74
C GLU A 69 0.90 -24.08 -6.11
N ILE A 70 0.73 -24.15 -4.79
CA ILE A 70 0.47 -25.41 -4.09
C ILE A 70 -0.85 -26.02 -4.58
N TYR A 71 -1.92 -25.23 -4.73
CA TYR A 71 -3.19 -25.74 -5.26
C TYR A 71 -3.08 -26.24 -6.71
N LYS A 72 -2.30 -25.55 -7.56
CA LYS A 72 -2.05 -25.97 -8.94
C LYS A 72 -1.28 -27.28 -9.01
N LYS A 73 -0.20 -27.43 -8.22
CA LYS A 73 0.58 -28.68 -8.12
C LYS A 73 -0.29 -29.85 -7.65
N GLU A 74 -1.16 -29.61 -6.68
CA GLU A 74 -2.10 -30.62 -6.18
C GLU A 74 -3.14 -31.02 -7.25
N GLU A 75 -3.68 -30.04 -7.98
CA GLU A 75 -4.58 -30.28 -9.11
C GLU A 75 -3.90 -31.12 -10.21
N GLU A 76 -2.67 -30.76 -10.60
CA GLU A 76 -1.88 -31.51 -11.57
C GLU A 76 -1.64 -32.96 -11.10
N ARG A 77 -1.35 -33.17 -9.81
CA ARG A 77 -1.20 -34.52 -9.25
C ARG A 77 -2.49 -35.33 -9.38
N ILE A 78 -3.64 -34.75 -9.02
CA ILE A 78 -4.95 -35.41 -9.13
C ILE A 78 -5.29 -35.71 -10.61
N GLU A 79 -4.99 -34.78 -11.53
CA GLU A 79 -5.18 -34.99 -12.97
C GLU A 79 -4.27 -36.11 -13.53
N LEU A 80 -3.05 -36.27 -13.02
CA LEU A 80 -2.12 -37.33 -13.41
C LEU A 80 -2.53 -38.71 -12.89
N GLU A 81 -3.23 -38.79 -11.76
CA GLU A 81 -3.76 -40.05 -11.21
C GLU A 81 -4.95 -40.60 -12.00
N ASN A 82 -5.69 -39.74 -12.73
CA ASN A 82 -6.77 -40.14 -13.64
C ASN A 82 -6.71 -39.36 -14.97
N PRO A 83 -5.72 -39.64 -15.83
CA PRO A 83 -5.45 -38.81 -17.00
C PRO A 83 -6.50 -39.04 -18.08
N SER A 84 -7.07 -37.95 -18.61
CA SER A 84 -7.88 -38.01 -19.83
C SER A 84 -7.01 -38.32 -21.05
N GLN A 85 -7.57 -38.99 -22.06
CA GLN A 85 -6.85 -39.33 -23.30
C GLN A 85 -6.25 -38.10 -24.01
N ALA A 86 -6.92 -36.95 -23.92
CA ALA A 86 -6.43 -35.67 -24.46
C ALA A 86 -5.17 -35.17 -23.72
N LYS A 87 -5.11 -35.34 -22.40
CA LYS A 87 -3.97 -34.92 -21.57
C LYS A 87 -2.75 -35.82 -21.82
N ILE A 88 -2.93 -37.12 -22.01
CA ILE A 88 -1.84 -38.06 -22.37
C ILE A 88 -1.15 -37.61 -23.66
N ASN A 89 -1.95 -37.29 -24.69
CA ASN A 89 -1.42 -36.79 -25.96
C ASN A 89 -0.70 -35.45 -25.80
N GLN A 90 -1.25 -34.54 -24.97
CA GLN A 90 -0.64 -33.24 -24.69
C GLN A 90 0.69 -33.35 -23.95
N ILE A 91 0.77 -34.18 -22.90
CA ILE A 91 2.02 -34.42 -22.13
C ILE A 91 3.10 -35.00 -23.05
N SER A 92 2.75 -35.95 -23.92
CA SER A 92 3.70 -36.54 -24.86
C SER A 92 4.25 -35.52 -25.86
N PHE A 93 3.41 -34.58 -26.32
CA PHE A 93 3.80 -33.50 -27.23
C PHE A 93 4.66 -32.44 -26.54
N GLU A 94 4.30 -32.06 -25.31
CA GLU A 94 5.02 -31.05 -24.52
C GLU A 94 6.41 -31.55 -24.09
N TYR A 95 6.53 -32.83 -23.74
CA TYR A 95 7.81 -33.48 -23.47
C TYR A 95 8.72 -33.48 -24.70
N GLN A 96 8.16 -33.72 -25.89
CA GLN A 96 8.91 -33.67 -27.15
C GLN A 96 9.38 -32.25 -27.50
N GLN A 97 8.60 -31.21 -27.21
CA GLN A 97 9.04 -29.82 -27.42
C GLN A 97 10.09 -29.36 -26.42
N ASN A 98 10.02 -29.82 -25.16
CA ASN A 98 10.82 -29.29 -24.05
C ASN A 98 11.98 -30.19 -23.61
N TYR A 99 12.32 -31.24 -24.37
CA TYR A 99 13.37 -32.22 -24.04
C TYR A 99 14.74 -31.61 -23.66
N TYR A 100 15.04 -30.38 -24.11
CA TYR A 100 16.27 -29.64 -23.80
C TYR A 100 16.08 -28.33 -23.01
N ASN A 101 14.87 -28.01 -22.57
CA ASN A 101 14.63 -26.82 -21.74
C ASN A 101 14.78 -27.23 -20.26
N PRO A 102 15.88 -26.88 -19.57
CA PRO A 102 15.97 -27.13 -18.13
C PRO A 102 14.83 -26.37 -17.45
N LEU A 103 14.00 -27.10 -16.70
CA LEU A 103 12.90 -26.50 -15.93
C LEU A 103 13.51 -25.48 -14.97
N THR A 104 13.20 -24.20 -15.15
CA THR A 104 13.61 -23.11 -14.24
C THR A 104 13.19 -23.39 -12.80
N ASN A 105 12.14 -24.20 -12.61
CA ASN A 105 11.65 -24.64 -11.31
C ASN A 105 12.66 -25.50 -10.55
N LEU A 106 13.61 -26.18 -11.22
CA LEU A 106 14.68 -26.94 -10.57
C LEU A 106 15.75 -26.03 -9.92
N ALA A 107 15.82 -24.75 -10.30
CA ALA A 107 16.75 -23.79 -9.72
C ALA A 107 16.30 -23.23 -8.36
N PHE A 108 15.05 -23.51 -7.96
CA PHE A 108 14.43 -23.01 -6.74
C PHE A 108 13.91 -24.20 -5.93
N VAL A 109 14.76 -24.79 -5.09
CA VAL A 109 14.38 -25.87 -4.18
C VAL A 109 13.34 -25.33 -3.19
N ASP A 110 12.17 -25.97 -3.14
CA ASP A 110 10.99 -25.61 -2.34
C ASP A 110 11.35 -25.55 -0.84
N GLU A 111 11.55 -24.35 -0.28
CA GLU A 111 11.55 -24.14 1.17
C GLU A 111 10.10 -24.30 1.66
N GLN A 112 9.75 -25.52 2.05
CA GLN A 112 8.42 -25.84 2.54
C GLN A 112 8.06 -25.02 3.79
N ASN A 113 6.94 -24.29 3.66
CA ASN A 113 6.03 -23.82 4.71
C ASN A 113 6.61 -22.94 5.82
N LYS A 114 6.57 -21.62 5.59
CA LYS A 114 6.82 -20.60 6.63
C LYS A 114 5.56 -19.99 7.24
N TRP A 115 4.36 -20.39 6.81
CA TRP A 115 3.11 -19.69 7.19
C TRP A 115 1.90 -20.62 7.29
N SER A 116 1.05 -20.35 8.30
CA SER A 116 -0.20 -21.08 8.57
C SER A 116 -1.38 -20.46 7.81
N LYS A 117 -2.37 -21.29 7.46
CA LYS A 117 -3.70 -20.87 6.96
C LYS A 117 -4.30 -19.76 7.83
N ASN A 118 -4.25 -19.93 9.14
CA ASN A 118 -4.81 -18.98 10.10
C ASN A 118 -4.01 -17.67 10.15
N ASP A 119 -2.68 -17.75 10.00
CA ASP A 119 -1.83 -16.56 9.95
C ASP A 119 -2.10 -15.74 8.69
N LEU A 120 -2.29 -16.39 7.53
CA LEU A 120 -2.64 -15.72 6.28
C LEU A 120 -3.99 -15.01 6.39
N ILE A 121 -5.04 -15.69 6.89
CA ILE A 121 -6.36 -15.08 7.08
C ILE A 121 -6.28 -13.90 8.07
N ARG A 122 -5.58 -14.06 9.20
CA ARG A 122 -5.36 -12.97 10.16
C ARG A 122 -4.68 -11.79 9.50
N ASN A 123 -3.61 -12.01 8.74
CA ASN A 123 -2.86 -10.95 8.11
C ASN A 123 -3.66 -10.24 7.00
N LEU A 124 -4.52 -10.96 6.27
CA LEU A 124 -5.48 -10.36 5.34
C LEU A 124 -6.45 -9.42 6.05
N HIS A 125 -7.01 -9.84 7.19
CA HIS A 125 -7.87 -8.97 8.00
C HIS A 125 -7.14 -7.75 8.54
N LEU A 126 -5.92 -7.92 9.06
CA LEU A 126 -5.12 -6.81 9.57
C LEU A 126 -4.80 -5.80 8.46
N PHE A 127 -4.40 -6.29 7.29
CA PHE A 127 -4.12 -5.43 6.14
C PHE A 127 -5.38 -4.68 5.68
N LYS A 128 -6.54 -5.35 5.64
CA LYS A 128 -7.84 -4.72 5.34
C LYS A 128 -8.16 -3.55 6.27
N LEU A 129 -7.85 -3.67 7.58
CA LEU A 129 -8.11 -2.61 8.56
C LEU A 129 -7.26 -1.34 8.36
N ARG A 130 -6.14 -1.45 7.63
CA ARG A 130 -5.24 -0.30 7.36
C ARG A 130 -5.64 0.51 6.13
N LEU A 131 -6.58 0.00 5.34
CA LEU A 131 -7.04 0.62 4.11
C LEU A 131 -8.20 1.58 4.37
N ASN A 132 -8.32 2.59 3.50
CA ASN A 132 -9.44 3.51 3.52
C ASN A 132 -10.67 2.83 2.88
N PRO A 133 -11.79 2.69 3.60
CA PRO A 133 -12.97 1.97 3.09
C PRO A 133 -13.60 2.63 1.85
N ILE A 134 -13.39 3.92 1.64
CA ILE A 134 -13.96 4.68 0.53
C ILE A 134 -13.02 4.65 -0.68
N GLU A 135 -11.74 5.01 -0.47
CA GLU A 135 -10.75 5.10 -1.56
C GLU A 135 -10.29 3.70 -2.04
N ASP A 136 -10.19 2.73 -1.13
CA ASP A 136 -9.55 1.42 -1.38
C ASP A 136 -10.56 0.27 -1.50
N LYS A 137 -11.82 0.58 -1.79
CA LYS A 137 -12.93 -0.39 -1.85
C LYS A 137 -12.66 -1.62 -2.72
N GLU A 138 -11.93 -1.44 -3.83
CA GLU A 138 -11.60 -2.53 -4.75
C GLU A 138 -10.54 -3.47 -4.19
N ILE A 139 -9.53 -2.91 -3.50
CA ILE A 139 -8.53 -3.72 -2.79
C ILE A 139 -9.22 -4.51 -1.70
N ILE A 140 -10.11 -3.86 -0.94
CA ILE A 140 -10.89 -4.50 0.12
C ILE A 140 -11.74 -5.66 -0.43
N ALA A 141 -12.42 -5.47 -1.56
CA ALA A 141 -13.20 -6.53 -2.18
C ALA A 141 -12.35 -7.75 -2.60
N ILE A 142 -11.13 -7.50 -3.10
CA ILE A 142 -10.18 -8.58 -3.43
C ILE A 142 -9.68 -9.28 -2.17
N LEU A 143 -9.39 -8.54 -1.09
CA LEU A 143 -9.01 -9.15 0.19
C LEU A 143 -10.15 -10.01 0.76
N ASP A 144 -11.39 -9.57 0.64
CA ASP A 144 -12.57 -10.34 1.06
C ASP A 144 -12.74 -11.63 0.25
N PHE A 145 -12.45 -11.58 -1.05
CA PHE A 145 -12.37 -12.79 -1.87
C PHE A 145 -11.33 -13.78 -1.31
N PHE A 146 -10.12 -13.32 -1.00
CA PHE A 146 -9.07 -14.20 -0.45
C PHE A 146 -9.40 -14.71 0.94
N ILE A 147 -9.95 -13.88 1.83
CA ILE A 147 -10.42 -14.30 3.15
C ILE A 147 -11.45 -15.42 3.00
N LYS A 148 -12.41 -15.27 2.11
CA LYS A 148 -13.42 -16.31 1.83
C LYS A 148 -12.78 -17.57 1.24
N LEU A 149 -11.92 -17.42 0.23
CA LEU A 149 -11.24 -18.52 -0.45
C LEU A 149 -10.50 -19.40 0.57
N TYR A 150 -9.70 -18.78 1.45
CA TYR A 150 -8.98 -19.53 2.47
C TYR A 150 -9.88 -20.00 3.60
N SER A 151 -11.05 -19.41 3.83
CA SER A 151 -11.98 -19.93 4.84
C SER A 151 -12.63 -21.26 4.42
N GLU A 152 -12.70 -21.54 3.12
CA GLU A 152 -13.28 -22.77 2.60
C GLU A 152 -12.39 -24.01 2.87
N GLU A 153 -13.02 -25.19 2.90
CA GLU A 153 -12.31 -26.47 3.04
C GLU A 153 -11.76 -26.99 1.71
N LYS A 154 -12.44 -26.67 0.60
CA LYS A 154 -12.10 -27.13 -0.74
C LYS A 154 -12.12 -25.96 -1.72
N VAL A 155 -11.13 -25.92 -2.60
CA VAL A 155 -10.99 -24.88 -3.63
C VAL A 155 -11.16 -25.52 -5.00
N THR A 156 -11.99 -24.91 -5.86
CA THR A 156 -12.21 -25.40 -7.24
C THR A 156 -11.23 -24.75 -8.22
N LYS A 157 -11.00 -25.40 -9.36
CA LYS A 157 -10.13 -24.89 -10.44
C LYS A 157 -10.49 -23.47 -10.88
N GLU A 158 -11.79 -23.17 -10.99
CA GLU A 158 -12.27 -21.85 -11.38
C GLU A 158 -11.87 -20.79 -10.35
N LYS A 159 -11.92 -21.13 -9.05
CA LYS A 159 -11.49 -20.24 -7.98
C LYS A 159 -9.98 -20.03 -7.96
N ILE A 160 -9.18 -21.04 -8.32
CA ILE A 160 -7.72 -20.91 -8.47
C ILE A 160 -7.39 -19.94 -9.61
N ASN A 161 -8.01 -20.12 -10.77
CA ASN A 161 -7.81 -19.23 -11.92
C ASN A 161 -8.27 -17.79 -11.64
N LEU A 162 -9.37 -17.64 -10.89
CA LEU A 162 -9.84 -16.33 -10.45
C LEU A 162 -8.89 -15.70 -9.42
N ALA A 163 -8.37 -16.50 -8.49
CA ALA A 163 -7.39 -16.06 -7.50
C ALA A 163 -6.12 -15.52 -8.15
N GLU A 164 -5.61 -16.17 -9.19
CA GLU A 164 -4.44 -15.67 -9.95
C GLU A 164 -4.68 -14.30 -10.58
N LYS A 165 -5.84 -14.11 -11.24
CA LYS A 165 -6.24 -12.80 -11.78
C LYS A 165 -6.37 -11.75 -10.68
N HIS A 166 -6.94 -12.12 -9.54
CA HIS A 166 -7.07 -11.23 -8.39
C HIS A 166 -5.72 -10.88 -7.76
N THR A 167 -4.74 -11.79 -7.73
CA THR A 167 -3.38 -11.50 -7.24
C THR A 167 -2.69 -10.44 -8.09
N ILE A 168 -2.79 -10.55 -9.42
CA ILE A 168 -2.25 -9.54 -10.35
C ILE A 168 -2.96 -8.20 -10.14
N THR A 169 -4.29 -8.22 -10.08
CA THR A 169 -5.10 -7.01 -9.88
C THR A 169 -4.78 -6.33 -8.54
N LEU A 170 -4.64 -7.12 -7.47
CA LEU A 170 -4.27 -6.66 -6.14
C LEU A 170 -2.92 -5.95 -6.16
N THR A 171 -1.92 -6.56 -6.81
CA THR A 171 -0.58 -6.00 -6.96
C THR A 171 -0.62 -4.64 -7.64
N LEU A 172 -1.33 -4.52 -8.77
CA LEU A 172 -1.45 -3.27 -9.52
C LEU A 172 -2.17 -2.17 -8.73
N LYS A 173 -3.24 -2.54 -8.01
CA LYS A 173 -4.02 -1.59 -7.20
C LYS A 173 -3.22 -1.08 -6.01
N ILE A 174 -2.48 -1.96 -5.33
CA ILE A 174 -1.59 -1.57 -4.23
C ILE A 174 -0.46 -0.66 -4.73
N GLN A 175 0.17 -0.99 -5.87
CA GLN A 175 1.19 -0.11 -6.47
C GLN A 175 0.63 1.29 -6.78
N THR A 176 -0.59 1.34 -7.30
CA THR A 176 -1.29 2.59 -7.60
C THR A 176 -1.60 3.39 -6.33
N LEU A 177 -2.11 2.73 -5.28
CA LEU A 177 -2.34 3.32 -3.97
C LEU A 177 -1.05 3.94 -3.41
N LEU A 178 0.03 3.15 -3.36
CA LEU A 178 1.33 3.59 -2.83
C LEU A 178 1.87 4.80 -3.61
N LYS A 179 1.73 4.80 -4.94
CA LYS A 179 2.15 5.91 -5.80
C LYS A 179 1.33 7.17 -5.54
N ASN A 180 0.01 7.04 -5.48
CA ASN A 180 -0.89 8.17 -5.25
C ASN A 180 -0.63 8.84 -3.91
N GLU A 181 -0.48 8.04 -2.85
CA GLU A 181 -0.17 8.54 -1.51
C GLU A 181 1.23 9.17 -1.44
N TRP A 182 2.21 8.60 -2.14
CA TRP A 182 3.53 9.23 -2.26
C TRP A 182 3.49 10.60 -2.96
N GLU A 183 2.66 10.76 -3.99
CA GLU A 183 2.45 12.07 -4.61
C GLU A 183 1.76 13.06 -3.67
N LYS A 184 0.79 12.61 -2.86
CA LYS A 184 0.15 13.43 -1.82
C LYS A 184 1.19 13.93 -0.80
N VAL A 185 2.04 13.03 -0.29
CA VAL A 185 3.15 13.36 0.62
C VAL A 185 4.11 14.40 -0.01
N LYS A 186 4.52 14.20 -1.27
CA LYS A 186 5.41 15.16 -1.95
C LYS A 186 4.79 16.55 -2.09
N LYS A 187 3.49 16.63 -2.37
CA LYS A 187 2.77 17.91 -2.47
C LYS A 187 2.72 18.61 -1.12
N GLU A 188 2.45 17.88 -0.04
CA GLU A 188 2.43 18.44 1.32
C GLU A 188 3.79 18.99 1.73
N VAL A 189 4.87 18.24 1.52
CA VAL A 189 6.24 18.69 1.81
C VAL A 189 6.62 19.94 1.01
N LYS A 190 6.31 19.97 -0.29
CA LYS A 190 6.57 21.14 -1.14
C LYS A 190 5.73 22.35 -0.76
N GLY A 191 4.45 22.14 -0.40
CA GLY A 191 3.56 23.19 0.07
C GLY A 191 3.98 23.78 1.41
N ASN A 192 4.55 22.97 2.30
CA ASN A 192 5.07 23.43 3.60
C ASN A 192 6.29 24.36 3.46
N ASN A 193 7.07 24.23 2.38
CA ASN A 193 8.19 25.14 2.10
C ASN A 193 7.74 26.53 1.64
N PHE A 194 6.50 26.72 1.19
CA PHE A 194 5.98 28.02 0.73
C PHE A 194 5.49 28.93 1.87
N PHE A 195 5.22 28.37 3.05
CA PHE A 195 4.75 29.12 4.22
C PHE A 195 5.87 29.55 5.19
N ASN A 196 7.13 29.23 4.85
CA ASN A 196 8.33 29.49 5.67
C ASN A 196 9.28 30.56 5.06
N LEU A 197 8.81 31.36 4.09
CA LEU A 197 9.46 32.59 3.60
C LEU A 197 8.59 33.79 3.94
#